data_AF-A0A415SCL7-F1
#
_entry.id   AF-A0A415SCL7-F1
#
_cell.length_a   1.000
_cell.length_b   1.000
_cell.length_c   1.000
_cell.angle_alpha   90.00
_cell.angle_beta   90.00
_cell.angle_gamma   90.00
#
_symmetry.space_group_name_H-M   'P 1'
#
loop_
_entity.id
_entity.type
_entity.pdbx_description
1 polymer ?
#
loop_
_entity_poly.entity_id
_entity_poly.type
_entity_poly.pdbx_seq_one_letter_code
_entity_poly.pdbx_strand_id
1 'polypeptide(L)'
;MKNDTITNIPDYDGIGIYALINNQTGKMYIGSSQNIRRRIIQHRSSPPSAMKEDIQQGNTFSVKILEMLPYGCNQFDMFSRESHFIQYYDTLNKGYNRAKTTCSTKEELLASLEHFKNNSEMSNYIKNIISKRECPIYAKPDPNNASHHISIDAALFSLIKEHAQKHGESVNAFIIRSVNETMERDSE
;
A
#
# COMPACT_ATOMS: atom_id res chain seq x y z
N MET A 1 -7.23 -23.01 -6.60
CA MET A 1 -6.56 -21.81 -7.15
C MET A 1 -7.06 -20.60 -6.35
N LYS A 2 -6.19 -19.81 -5.73
CA LYS A 2 -6.62 -18.53 -5.16
C LYS A 2 -6.87 -17.60 -6.35
N ASN A 3 -8.12 -17.27 -6.63
CA ASN A 3 -8.43 -16.25 -7.62
C ASN A 3 -7.88 -14.92 -7.11
N ASP A 4 -7.05 -14.26 -7.91
CA ASP A 4 -6.55 -12.92 -7.60
C ASP A 4 -7.72 -11.94 -7.72
N THR A 5 -8.34 -11.61 -6.59
CA THR A 5 -9.51 -10.73 -6.51
C THR A 5 -9.17 -9.27 -6.77
N ILE A 6 -7.88 -8.90 -6.63
CA ILE A 6 -7.37 -7.55 -6.87
C ILE A 6 -6.41 -7.58 -8.08
N THR A 7 -6.77 -6.79 -9.09
CA THR A 7 -6.07 -6.66 -10.37
C THR A 7 -5.52 -5.23 -10.55
N ASN A 8 -4.66 -5.03 -11.56
CA ASN A 8 -4.06 -3.74 -11.88
C ASN A 8 -3.33 -3.08 -10.69
N ILE A 9 -2.50 -3.84 -9.98
CA ILE A 9 -1.74 -3.33 -8.83
C ILE A 9 -0.63 -2.40 -9.36
N PRO A 10 -0.64 -1.09 -9.03
CA PRO A 10 0.36 -0.16 -9.49
C PRO A 10 1.74 -0.49 -8.92
N ASP A 11 2.77 -0.14 -9.69
CA ASP A 11 4.16 -0.17 -9.25
C ASP A 11 4.53 1.16 -8.57
N TYR A 12 3.88 1.42 -7.43
CA TYR A 12 4.10 2.62 -6.63
C TYR A 12 4.03 2.26 -5.14
N ASP A 13 5.17 2.36 -4.47
CA ASP A 13 5.36 2.04 -3.06
C ASP A 13 5.40 3.28 -2.15
N GLY A 14 5.15 4.47 -2.72
CA GLY A 14 5.13 5.72 -1.98
C GLY A 14 3.82 5.99 -1.21
N ILE A 15 3.81 7.14 -0.55
CA ILE A 15 2.67 7.63 0.23
C ILE A 15 1.56 8.19 -0.67
N GLY A 16 0.31 7.96 -0.32
CA GLY A 16 -0.81 8.60 -0.98
C GLY A 16 -2.16 7.94 -0.76
N ILE A 17 -3.09 8.27 -1.67
CA ILE A 17 -4.48 7.84 -1.67
C ILE A 17 -4.74 6.93 -2.86
N TYR A 18 -5.42 5.82 -2.63
CA TYR A 18 -5.81 4.86 -3.66
C TYR A 18 -7.29 4.50 -3.54
N ALA A 19 -7.85 3.99 -4.64
CA ALA A 19 -9.17 3.40 -4.71
C ALA A 19 -9.07 1.93 -5.12
N LEU A 20 -9.82 1.05 -4.45
CA LEU A 20 -10.18 -0.26 -4.97
C LEU A 20 -11.56 -0.14 -5.61
N ILE A 21 -11.66 -0.46 -6.90
CA ILE A 21 -12.84 -0.23 -7.72
C ILE A 21 -13.41 -1.59 -8.12
N ASN A 22 -14.64 -1.88 -7.72
CA ASN A 22 -15.33 -3.09 -8.16
C ASN A 22 -15.57 -3.01 -9.68
N ASN A 23 -15.03 -3.96 -10.43
CA ASN A 23 -15.06 -3.96 -11.90
C ASN A 23 -16.47 -4.22 -12.47
N GLN A 24 -17.38 -4.80 -11.68
CA GLN A 24 -18.76 -5.06 -12.05
C GLN A 24 -19.69 -3.88 -11.74
N THR A 25 -19.53 -3.26 -10.56
CA THR A 25 -20.48 -2.25 -10.06
C THR A 25 -19.96 -0.82 -10.11
N GLY A 26 -18.66 -0.62 -10.26
CA GLY A 26 -18.00 0.69 -10.14
C GLY A 26 -17.93 1.23 -8.71
N LYS A 27 -18.44 0.50 -7.70
CA LYS A 27 -18.33 0.91 -6.29
C LYS A 27 -16.87 1.00 -5.87
N MET A 28 -16.56 1.99 -5.03
CA MET A 28 -15.19 2.29 -4.63
C MET A 28 -14.98 2.14 -3.13
N TYR A 29 -13.80 1.63 -2.77
CA TYR A 29 -13.21 1.75 -1.44
C TYR A 29 -12.02 2.71 -1.55
N ILE A 30 -12.05 3.80 -0.80
CA ILE A 30 -10.94 4.76 -0.70
C ILE A 30 -10.09 4.37 0.50
N GLY A 31 -8.78 4.32 0.31
CA GLY A 31 -7.83 4.12 1.39
C GLY A 31 -6.59 4.97 1.20
N SER A 32 -5.91 5.22 2.31
CA SER A 32 -4.61 5.87 2.35
C SER A 32 -3.52 4.92 2.86
N SER A 33 -2.28 5.19 2.48
CA SER A 33 -1.13 4.49 3.04
C SER A 33 0.17 5.25 2.83
N GLN A 34 1.13 5.03 3.75
CA GLN A 34 2.52 5.41 3.56
C GLN A 34 3.23 4.55 2.51
N ASN A 35 2.70 3.35 2.23
CA ASN A 35 3.18 2.47 1.17
C ASN A 35 1.98 1.80 0.49
N ILE A 36 1.51 2.42 -0.59
CA ILE A 36 0.28 2.02 -1.29
C ILE A 36 0.37 0.57 -1.78
N ARG A 37 1.44 0.19 -2.49
CA ARG A 37 1.63 -1.17 -3.01
C ARG A 37 1.54 -2.23 -1.92
N ARG A 38 2.29 -2.07 -0.81
CA ARG A 38 2.25 -3.00 0.32
C ARG A 38 0.85 -3.11 0.92
N ARG A 39 0.14 -1.98 1.04
CA ARG A 39 -1.23 -1.98 1.56
C ARG A 39 -2.22 -2.71 0.64
N ILE A 40 -2.09 -2.54 -0.66
CA ILE A 40 -2.92 -3.26 -1.65
C ILE A 40 -2.68 -4.77 -1.57
N ILE A 41 -1.41 -5.20 -1.44
CA ILE A 41 -1.08 -6.62 -1.29
C ILE A 41 -1.71 -7.19 -0.01
N GLN A 42 -1.72 -6.44 1.10
CA GLN A 42 -2.39 -6.87 2.33
C GLN A 42 -3.90 -7.09 2.16
N HIS A 43 -4.56 -6.31 1.30
CA HIS A 43 -6.00 -6.49 1.03
C HIS A 43 -6.30 -7.82 0.34
N ARG A 44 -5.33 -8.46 -0.33
CA ARG A 44 -5.52 -9.82 -0.89
C ARG A 44 -5.79 -10.86 0.21
N SER A 45 -5.13 -10.72 1.36
CA SER A 45 -5.35 -11.61 2.52
C SER A 45 -6.43 -11.11 3.47
N SER A 46 -6.64 -9.80 3.54
CA SER A 46 -7.53 -9.17 4.51
C SER A 46 -8.28 -8.01 3.88
N PRO A 47 -9.25 -8.29 2.99
CA PRO A 47 -9.99 -7.24 2.32
C PRO A 47 -10.90 -6.48 3.31
N PRO A 48 -11.28 -5.23 2.98
CA PRO A 48 -12.29 -4.49 3.74
C PRO A 48 -13.56 -5.33 3.89
N SER A 49 -14.12 -5.36 5.10
CA SER A 49 -15.27 -6.21 5.41
C SER A 49 -16.50 -5.94 4.54
N ALA A 50 -16.68 -4.70 4.09
CA ALA A 50 -17.76 -4.30 3.18
C ALA A 50 -17.63 -4.92 1.76
N MET A 51 -16.44 -5.34 1.34
CA MET A 51 -16.20 -5.94 0.03
C MET A 51 -16.34 -7.46 0.04
N LYS A 52 -16.43 -8.10 1.21
CA LYS A 52 -16.38 -9.57 1.34
C LYS A 52 -17.49 -10.27 0.57
N GLU A 53 -18.70 -9.73 0.61
CA GLU A 53 -19.85 -10.31 -0.09
C GLU A 53 -19.64 -10.27 -1.61
N ASP A 54 -19.26 -9.12 -2.15
CA ASP A 54 -18.94 -8.98 -3.57
C ASP A 54 -17.78 -9.88 -4.01
N ILE A 55 -16.76 -10.04 -3.16
CA ILE A 55 -15.65 -10.98 -3.40
C ILE A 55 -16.16 -12.43 -3.45
N GLN A 56 -17.07 -12.81 -2.55
CA GLN A 56 -17.68 -14.15 -2.54
C GLN A 56 -18.53 -14.41 -3.78
N GLN A 57 -19.16 -13.37 -4.34
CA GLN A 57 -19.89 -13.42 -5.60
C GLN A 57 -18.96 -13.47 -6.84
N GLY A 58 -17.64 -13.42 -6.65
CA GLY A 58 -16.65 -13.50 -7.72
C GLY A 58 -16.31 -12.14 -8.35
N ASN A 59 -16.74 -11.03 -7.75
CA ASN A 59 -16.36 -9.71 -8.23
C ASN A 59 -14.85 -9.49 -8.09
N THR A 60 -14.28 -8.75 -9.04
CA THR A 60 -12.87 -8.37 -9.04
C THR A 60 -12.71 -6.87 -8.86
N PHE A 61 -11.56 -6.47 -8.34
CA PHE A 61 -11.30 -5.08 -7.98
C PHE A 61 -10.04 -4.59 -8.65
N SER A 62 -10.15 -3.53 -9.46
CA SER A 62 -9.00 -2.83 -10.00
C SER A 62 -8.52 -1.76 -9.03
N VAL A 63 -7.22 -1.44 -9.09
CA VAL A 63 -6.64 -0.38 -8.25
C VAL A 63 -6.36 0.87 -9.08
N LYS A 64 -6.65 2.04 -8.49
CA LYS A 64 -6.30 3.35 -9.02
C LYS A 64 -5.65 4.21 -7.94
N ILE A 65 -4.51 4.82 -8.24
CA ILE A 65 -3.95 5.88 -7.40
C ILE A 65 -4.73 7.16 -7.69
N LEU A 66 -5.28 7.76 -6.64
CA LEU A 66 -6.04 9.01 -6.74
C LEU A 66 -5.12 10.21 -6.54
N GLU A 67 -4.17 10.10 -5.62
CA GLU A 67 -3.21 11.15 -5.32
C GLU A 67 -1.92 10.56 -4.74
N MET A 68 -0.79 10.98 -5.30
CA MET A 68 0.54 10.76 -4.71
C MET A 68 0.83 11.96 -3.81
N LEU A 69 1.13 11.72 -2.54
CA LEU A 69 1.39 12.82 -1.61
C LEU A 69 2.88 13.20 -1.62
N PRO A 70 3.21 14.49 -1.45
CA PRO A 70 4.59 14.94 -1.46
C PRO A 70 5.35 14.39 -0.25
N TYR A 71 6.67 14.22 -0.42
CA TYR A 71 7.56 13.88 0.69
C TYR A 71 7.50 14.92 1.80
N GLY A 72 7.58 14.44 3.04
CA GLY A 72 7.52 15.31 4.22
C GLY A 72 6.10 15.68 4.63
N CYS A 73 5.06 15.24 3.90
CA CYS A 73 3.71 15.28 4.45
C CYS A 73 3.61 14.38 5.68
N ASN A 74 2.69 14.71 6.58
CA ASN A 74 2.49 13.96 7.81
C ASN A 74 1.22 13.08 7.71
N GLN A 75 0.91 12.29 8.74
CA GLN A 75 -0.26 11.41 8.69
C GLN A 75 -1.57 12.18 8.71
N PHE A 76 -1.63 13.33 9.38
CA PHE A 76 -2.83 14.16 9.37
C PHE A 76 -3.13 14.69 7.97
N ASP A 77 -2.11 15.11 7.22
CA ASP A 77 -2.26 15.53 5.83
C ASP A 77 -2.85 14.38 5.00
N MET A 78 -2.26 13.18 5.11
CA MET A 78 -2.71 11.98 4.42
C MET A 78 -4.17 11.61 4.75
N PHE A 79 -4.56 11.61 6.03
CA PHE A 79 -5.93 11.30 6.44
C PHE A 79 -6.92 12.39 6.02
N SER A 80 -6.49 13.65 5.96
CA SER A 80 -7.31 14.75 5.47
C SER A 80 -7.62 14.58 3.98
N ARG A 81 -6.62 14.16 3.19
CA ARG A 81 -6.81 13.85 1.76
C ARG A 81 -7.65 12.59 1.54
N GLU A 82 -7.49 11.56 2.37
CA GLU A 82 -8.40 10.39 2.37
C GLU A 82 -9.85 10.82 2.59
N SER A 83 -10.10 11.64 3.61
CA SER A 83 -11.44 12.14 3.96
C SER A 83 -12.05 12.94 2.80
N HIS A 84 -11.23 13.78 2.16
CA HIS A 84 -11.64 14.54 0.98
C HIS A 84 -12.12 13.62 -0.15
N PHE A 85 -11.39 12.55 -0.48
CA PHE A 85 -11.80 11.62 -1.54
C PHE A 85 -12.99 10.74 -1.17
N ILE A 86 -13.10 10.32 0.09
CA ILE A 86 -14.29 9.62 0.60
C ILE A 86 -15.54 10.49 0.39
N GLN A 87 -15.45 11.78 0.68
CA GLN A 87 -16.54 12.73 0.46
C GLN A 87 -16.77 13.01 -1.03
N TYR A 88 -15.71 13.26 -1.80
CA TYR A 88 -15.79 13.59 -3.23
C TYR A 88 -16.47 12.49 -4.04
N TYR A 89 -16.14 11.22 -3.76
CA TYR A 89 -16.74 10.06 -4.41
C TYR A 89 -17.94 9.49 -3.66
N ASP A 90 -18.35 10.10 -2.55
CA ASP A 90 -19.50 9.69 -1.73
C ASP A 90 -19.46 8.19 -1.35
N THR A 91 -18.27 7.67 -1.03
CA THR A 91 -18.07 6.22 -0.85
C THR A 91 -18.61 5.68 0.47
N LEU A 92 -19.12 6.55 1.35
CA LEU A 92 -19.89 6.17 2.54
C LEU A 92 -21.28 5.68 2.19
N ASN A 93 -21.94 6.33 1.22
CA ASN A 93 -23.31 6.01 0.83
C ASN A 93 -23.34 5.12 -0.41
N LYS A 94 -22.37 5.30 -1.33
CA LYS A 94 -22.34 4.65 -2.65
C LYS A 94 -21.17 3.68 -2.83
N GLY A 95 -20.31 3.53 -1.82
CA GLY A 95 -19.10 2.72 -1.90
C GLY A 95 -18.97 1.72 -0.75
N TYR A 96 -17.73 1.40 -0.39
CA TYR A 96 -17.39 0.42 0.64
C TYR A 96 -16.84 1.04 1.93
N ASN A 97 -16.64 2.36 1.97
CA ASN A 97 -16.14 3.02 3.17
C ASN A 97 -17.22 3.03 4.25
N ARG A 98 -16.83 2.77 5.50
CA ARG A 98 -17.76 2.74 6.65
C ARG A 98 -17.63 3.95 7.57
N ALA A 99 -16.56 4.73 7.41
CA ALA A 99 -16.28 5.91 8.20
C ALA A 99 -15.72 7.01 7.30
N LYS A 100 -15.89 8.26 7.73
CA LYS A 100 -15.42 9.46 7.02
C LYS A 100 -13.91 9.51 6.87
N THR A 101 -13.18 8.83 7.74
CA THR A 101 -11.73 8.73 7.75
C THR A 101 -11.30 7.50 8.54
N THR A 102 -10.10 7.00 8.28
CA THR A 102 -9.51 5.88 9.03
C THR A 102 -9.08 6.28 10.44
N CYS A 103 -8.90 7.57 10.74
CA CYS A 103 -8.31 8.03 11.99
C CYS A 103 -8.88 9.36 12.47
N SER A 104 -8.85 9.59 13.80
CA SER A 104 -9.26 10.87 14.39
C SER A 104 -8.45 12.05 13.84
N THR A 105 -9.13 13.18 13.64
CA THR A 105 -8.47 14.42 13.19
C THR A 105 -7.59 14.99 14.31
N LYS A 106 -6.75 15.96 13.96
CA LYS A 106 -5.91 16.64 14.94
C LYS A 106 -6.78 17.40 15.95
N GLU A 107 -7.84 18.03 15.48
CA GLU A 107 -8.79 18.80 16.28
C GLU A 107 -9.52 17.91 17.28
N GLU A 108 -9.97 16.72 16.85
CA GLU A 108 -10.59 15.73 17.74
C GLU A 108 -9.63 15.26 18.83
N LEU A 109 -8.35 15.04 18.49
CA LEU A 109 -7.33 14.66 19.47
C LEU A 109 -7.01 15.79 20.44
N LEU A 110 -6.95 17.05 19.98
CA LEU A 110 -6.75 18.21 20.84
C LEU A 110 -7.94 18.44 21.78
N ALA A 111 -9.17 18.28 21.28
CA ALA A 111 -10.38 18.32 22.13
C ALA A 111 -10.36 17.21 23.19
N SER A 112 -9.93 16.00 22.80
CA SER A 112 -9.74 14.89 23.74
C SER A 112 -8.68 15.21 24.79
N LEU A 113 -7.57 15.84 24.38
CA LEU A 113 -6.50 16.23 25.29
C LEU A 113 -6.98 17.23 26.35
N GLU A 114 -7.79 18.22 25.96
CA GLU A 114 -8.39 19.18 26.89
C GLU A 114 -9.37 18.49 27.85
N HIS A 115 -10.18 17.56 27.35
CA HIS A 115 -11.10 16.79 28.18
C HIS A 115 -10.36 15.96 29.24
N PHE A 116 -9.23 15.34 28.88
CA PHE A 116 -8.44 14.48 29.75
C PHE A 116 -7.30 15.22 30.49
N LYS A 117 -7.33 16.56 30.58
CA LYS A 117 -6.23 17.35 31.17
C LYS A 117 -5.82 16.96 32.60
N ASN A 118 -6.75 16.40 33.39
CA ASN A 118 -6.50 15.94 34.75
C ASN A 118 -6.02 14.48 34.83
N ASN A 119 -6.00 13.75 33.71
CA ASN A 119 -5.48 12.40 33.59
C ASN A 119 -4.15 12.44 32.84
N SER A 120 -3.04 12.38 33.57
CA SER A 120 -1.69 12.50 33.02
C SER A 120 -1.33 11.37 32.06
N GLU A 121 -1.74 10.13 32.36
CA GLU A 121 -1.50 8.96 31.51
C GLU A 121 -2.19 9.12 30.15
N MET A 122 -3.49 9.42 30.16
CA MET A 122 -4.27 9.61 28.93
C MET A 122 -3.80 10.83 28.14
N SER A 123 -3.48 11.93 28.82
CA SER A 123 -2.93 13.12 28.19
C SER A 123 -1.60 12.83 27.48
N ASN A 124 -0.70 12.06 28.11
CA ASN A 124 0.57 11.68 27.51
C ASN A 124 0.37 10.72 26.33
N TYR A 125 -0.57 9.80 26.42
CA TYR A 125 -0.93 8.92 25.32
C TYR A 125 -1.41 9.72 24.09
N ILE A 126 -2.32 10.69 24.28
CA ILE A 126 -2.84 11.54 23.20
C ILE A 126 -1.72 12.40 22.61
N LYS A 127 -0.88 13.03 23.44
CA LYS A 127 0.30 13.78 22.98
C LYS A 127 1.24 12.94 22.12
N ASN A 128 1.48 11.69 22.52
CA ASN A 128 2.31 10.76 21.74
C ASN A 128 1.69 10.42 20.39
N ILE A 129 0.36 10.26 20.31
CA ILE A 129 -0.33 10.06 19.03
C ILE A 129 -0.15 11.27 18.12
N ILE A 130 -0.42 12.48 18.64
CA ILE A 130 -0.29 13.73 17.90
C ILE A 130 1.14 13.86 17.37
N SER A 131 2.14 13.76 18.24
CA SER A 131 3.55 13.88 17.86
C SER A 131 3.94 12.89 16.77
N LYS A 132 3.58 11.60 16.90
CA LYS A 132 3.86 10.58 15.88
C LYS A 132 3.21 10.87 14.54
N ARG A 133 2.01 11.47 14.54
CA ARG A 133 1.25 11.77 13.33
C ARG A 133 1.69 13.06 12.67
N GLU A 134 2.25 14.00 13.42
CA GLU A 134 2.87 15.24 12.93
C GLU A 134 4.26 15.00 12.33
N CYS A 135 4.95 13.92 12.74
CA CYS A 135 6.23 13.54 12.16
C CYS A 135 6.13 13.46 10.63
N PRO A 136 6.95 14.24 9.90
CA PRO A 136 7.02 14.17 8.45
C PRO A 136 7.38 12.75 7.98
N ILE A 137 6.69 12.29 6.95
CA ILE A 137 6.88 10.97 6.37
C ILE A 137 7.85 11.12 5.19
N TYR A 138 9.07 10.65 5.39
CA TYR A 138 10.12 10.62 4.37
C TYR A 138 10.27 9.22 3.76
N ALA A 139 9.19 8.45 3.66
CA ALA A 139 9.21 7.16 3.00
C ALA A 139 9.67 7.38 1.55
N LYS A 140 10.97 7.22 1.30
CA LYS A 140 11.52 7.22 -0.04
C LYS A 140 10.94 5.98 -0.73
N PRO A 141 10.39 6.06 -1.95
CA PRO A 141 10.48 4.91 -2.84
C PRO A 141 11.97 4.58 -2.88
N ASP A 142 12.33 3.39 -2.44
CA ASP A 142 13.73 3.01 -2.44
C ASP A 142 14.19 3.02 -3.91
N PRO A 143 15.12 3.92 -4.31
CA PRO A 143 15.58 3.97 -5.70
C PRO A 143 16.29 2.68 -6.12
N ASN A 144 16.71 1.84 -5.16
CA ASN A 144 17.25 0.51 -5.37
C ASN A 144 16.19 -0.60 -5.25
N ASN A 145 14.95 -0.25 -4.92
CA ASN A 145 13.81 -1.16 -4.92
C ASN A 145 13.00 -1.06 -6.23
N ALA A 146 13.69 -0.77 -7.33
CA ALA A 146 13.43 -1.50 -8.56
C ALA A 146 13.86 -2.96 -8.34
N SER A 147 13.24 -3.66 -7.38
CA SER A 147 13.28 -5.10 -7.34
C SER A 147 12.53 -5.53 -8.60
N HIS A 148 13.29 -5.70 -9.68
CA HIS A 148 12.82 -6.27 -10.92
C HIS A 148 12.35 -7.68 -10.55
N HIS A 149 11.05 -7.81 -10.30
CA HIS A 149 10.44 -9.09 -10.03
C HIS A 149 10.42 -9.86 -11.35
N ILE A 150 11.50 -10.60 -11.59
CA ILE A 150 11.56 -11.54 -12.71
C ILE A 150 10.70 -12.74 -12.31
N SER A 151 9.55 -12.90 -12.96
CA SER A 151 8.75 -14.10 -12.82
C SER A 151 9.36 -15.19 -13.67
N ILE A 152 9.89 -16.22 -13.02
CA ILE A 152 10.49 -17.39 -13.65
C ILE A 152 9.54 -18.58 -13.41
N ASP A 153 9.16 -19.30 -14.46
CA ASP A 153 8.39 -20.53 -14.29
C ASP A 153 9.22 -21.64 -13.63
N ALA A 154 8.54 -22.69 -13.15
CA ALA A 154 9.19 -23.75 -12.40
C ALA A 154 10.22 -24.56 -13.24
N ALA A 155 10.03 -24.65 -14.55
CA ALA A 155 10.95 -25.37 -15.43
C ALA A 155 12.25 -24.57 -15.63
N LEU A 156 12.14 -23.28 -15.92
CA LEU A 156 13.28 -22.39 -16.06
C LEU A 156 14.04 -22.22 -14.74
N PHE A 157 13.34 -22.16 -13.60
CA PHE A 157 13.99 -22.13 -12.28
C PHE A 157 14.82 -23.39 -12.01
N SER A 158 14.32 -24.56 -12.42
CA SER A 158 15.04 -25.83 -12.25
C SER A 158 16.33 -25.87 -13.06
N LEU A 159 16.29 -25.38 -14.30
CA LEU A 159 17.47 -25.26 -15.17
C LEU A 159 18.53 -24.31 -14.57
N ILE A 160 18.10 -23.14 -14.09
CA ILE A 160 18.98 -22.16 -13.45
C ILE A 160 19.65 -22.76 -12.20
N LYS A 161 18.89 -23.52 -11.41
CA LYS A 161 19.38 -24.16 -10.19
C LYS A 161 20.45 -25.21 -10.49
N GLU A 162 20.24 -26.05 -11.49
CA GLU A 162 21.21 -27.06 -11.91
C GLU A 162 22.51 -26.42 -12.41
N HIS A 163 22.39 -25.36 -13.22
CA HIS A 163 23.54 -24.60 -13.71
C HIS A 163 24.34 -23.99 -12.55
N ALA A 164 23.67 -23.28 -11.63
CA ALA A 164 24.35 -22.65 -10.49
C ALA A 164 25.08 -23.69 -9.62
N GLN A 165 24.48 -24.85 -9.38
CA GLN A 165 25.10 -25.95 -8.63
C GLN A 165 26.34 -26.51 -9.34
N LYS A 166 26.29 -26.69 -10.66
CA LYS A 166 27.43 -27.17 -11.46
C LYS A 166 28.64 -26.22 -11.37
N HIS A 167 28.38 -24.93 -11.19
CA HIS A 167 29.39 -23.89 -11.09
C HIS A 167 29.74 -23.51 -9.64
N GLY A 168 29.21 -24.22 -8.64
CA GLY A 168 29.50 -23.96 -7.23
C GLY A 168 28.99 -22.61 -6.72
N GLU A 169 28.02 -22.00 -7.41
CA GLU A 169 27.45 -20.71 -7.06
C GLU A 169 25.99 -20.83 -6.59
N SER A 170 25.50 -19.81 -5.89
CA SER A 170 24.08 -19.73 -5.53
C SER A 170 23.24 -19.29 -6.72
N VAL A 171 21.96 -19.71 -6.78
CA VAL A 171 21.01 -19.26 -7.82
C VAL A 171 20.96 -17.74 -7.92
N ASN A 172 20.96 -17.06 -6.78
CA ASN A 172 20.91 -15.59 -6.75
C ASN A 172 22.20 -14.97 -7.31
N ALA A 173 23.37 -15.54 -6.98
CA ALA A 173 24.65 -15.08 -7.51
C ALA A 173 24.72 -15.24 -9.03
N PHE A 174 24.25 -16.37 -9.57
CA PHE A 174 24.17 -16.62 -11.01
C PHE A 174 23.27 -15.60 -11.72
N ILE A 175 22.08 -15.33 -11.19
CA ILE A 175 21.13 -14.37 -11.78
C ILE A 175 21.73 -12.97 -11.81
N ILE A 176 22.28 -12.49 -10.69
CA ILE A 176 22.90 -11.16 -10.60
C ILE A 176 24.05 -11.04 -11.60
N ARG A 177 24.93 -12.05 -11.66
CA ARG A 177 26.05 -12.06 -12.60
C ARG A 177 25.59 -12.02 -14.05
N SER A 178 24.60 -12.84 -14.42
CA SER A 178 24.08 -12.92 -15.78
C SER A 178 23.41 -11.60 -16.23
N VAL A 179 22.71 -10.94 -15.30
CA VAL A 179 22.11 -9.62 -15.54
C VAL A 179 23.18 -8.57 -15.75
N ASN A 180 24.20 -8.52 -14.89
CA ASN A 180 25.29 -7.56 -15.00
C ASN A 180 26.09 -7.75 -16.30
N GLU A 181 26.46 -8.99 -16.65
CA GLU A 181 27.16 -9.31 -17.91
C GLU A 181 26.35 -8.88 -19.15
N THR A 182 25.02 -9.00 -19.09
CA THR A 182 24.14 -8.57 -20.17
C THR A 182 24.07 -7.05 -20.27
N MET A 183 23.92 -6.36 -19.12
CA MET A 183 23.90 -4.90 -19.06
C MET A 183 25.21 -4.28 -19.55
N GLU A 184 26.35 -4.88 -19.19
CA GLU A 184 27.68 -4.43 -19.64
C GLU A 184 27.81 -4.56 -21.16
N ARG A 185 27.37 -5.68 -21.75
CA ARG A 185 27.38 -5.89 -23.21
C ARG A 185 26.45 -4.94 -23.97
N ASP A 186 25.29 -4.62 -23.41
CA ASP A 186 24.30 -3.75 -24.07
C ASP A 186 24.65 -2.25 -23.91
N SER A 187 25.65 -1.92 -23.09
CA SER A 187 26.16 -0.57 -22.85
C SER A 187 27.36 -0.20 -23.73
N GLU A 188 27.90 -1.15 -24.50
CA GLU A 188 28.94 -0.96 -25.53
C GLU A 188 28.32 -0.76 -26.93
#